data_AF-A0A257P6Y4-F1
#
_entry.id   AF-A0A257P6Y4-F1
#
_cell.length_a   1.000
_cell.length_b   1.000
_cell.length_c   1.000
_cell.angle_alpha   90.00
_cell.angle_beta   90.00
_cell.angle_gamma   90.00
#
_symmetry.space_group_name_H-M   'P 1'
#
loop_
_entity.id
_entity.type
_entity.pdbx_description
1 polymer ?
#
loop_
_entity_poly.entity_id
_entity_poly.type
_entity_poly.pdbx_seq_one_letter_code
_entity_poly.pdbx_strand_id
1 'polypeptide(L)' 'MEHLPEINILEMIYRQKAYEGDAKDYEFSRLSMKDHWRTGYFDTRNTLAHRDWLEMRGCGKGKGRGITTHDIHRTGE' A
#
# COMPACT_ATOMS: atom_id res chain seq x y z
N MET A 1 -23.95 -7.36 -21.27
CA MET A 1 -23.35 -7.03 -19.97
C MET A 1 -21.85 -7.07 -20.16
N GLU A 2 -21.23 -5.90 -20.25
CA GLU A 2 -19.79 -5.75 -20.52
C GLU A 2 -18.94 -6.46 -19.47
N HIS A 3 -17.87 -7.10 -19.94
CA HIS A 3 -16.81 -7.63 -19.10
C HIS A 3 -16.05 -6.44 -18.49
N LEU A 4 -16.38 -6.07 -17.26
CA LEU A 4 -15.58 -5.07 -16.53
C LEU A 4 -14.16 -5.60 -16.36
N PRO A 5 -13.12 -4.76 -16.58
CA PRO A 5 -11.75 -5.16 -16.37
C PRO A 5 -11.55 -5.51 -14.89
N GLU A 6 -10.76 -6.54 -14.64
CA GLU A 6 -10.25 -6.82 -13.31
C GLU A 6 -9.11 -5.84 -13.03
N ILE A 7 -9.10 -5.23 -11.84
CA ILE A 7 -8.08 -4.26 -11.44
C ILE A 7 -7.66 -4.56 -10.00
N ASN A 8 -6.36 -4.75 -9.78
CA ASN A 8 -5.75 -4.75 -8.45
C ASN A 8 -5.11 -3.37 -8.20
N ILE A 9 -5.49 -2.71 -7.11
CA ILE A 9 -4.93 -1.46 -6.63
C ILE A 9 -4.09 -1.77 -5.39
N LEU A 10 -2.78 -1.52 -5.45
CA LEU A 10 -1.90 -1.60 -4.30
C LEU A 10 -1.66 -0.19 -3.76
N GLU A 11 -2.18 0.10 -2.58
CA GLU A 11 -2.02 1.38 -1.90
C GLU A 11 -0.70 1.37 -1.12
N MET A 12 0.25 2.20 -1.55
CA MET A 12 1.54 2.40 -0.88
C MET A 12 1.55 3.78 -0.23
N ILE A 13 0.66 3.98 0.73
CA ILE A 13 0.46 5.27 1.38
C ILE A 13 1.35 5.33 2.64
N TYR A 14 2.29 6.27 2.67
CA TYR A 14 3.08 6.55 3.87
C TYR A 14 2.16 7.02 4.99
N ARG A 15 2.05 6.25 6.08
CA ARG A 15 1.37 6.69 7.30
C ARG A 15 2.37 7.37 8.21
N GLN A 16 2.18 8.67 8.35
CA GLN A 16 2.90 9.47 9.31
C GLN A 16 2.80 8.87 10.72
N LYS A 17 3.93 8.77 11.41
CA LYS A 17 3.95 8.20 12.77
C LYS A 17 3.47 9.24 13.78
N ALA A 18 2.84 8.77 14.86
CA ALA A 18 2.19 9.62 15.87
C ALA A 18 3.14 10.58 16.62
N TYR A 19 4.45 10.33 16.55
CA TYR A 19 5.48 11.13 17.21
C TYR A 19 6.06 12.26 16.35
N GLU A 20 5.74 12.28 15.06
CA GLU A 20 5.97 13.46 14.24
C GLU A 20 4.83 14.45 14.56
N GLY A 21 5.08 15.42 15.45
CA GLY A 21 4.09 16.43 15.87
C GLY A 21 3.85 17.51 14.80
N ASP A 22 3.42 18.69 15.23
CA ASP A 22 3.10 19.85 14.37
C ASP A 22 4.29 20.35 13.52
N ALA A 23 5.50 19.83 13.75
CA ALA A 23 6.71 20.18 13.00
C ALA A 23 6.87 19.40 11.68
N LYS A 24 6.00 18.44 11.35
CA LYS A 24 6.06 17.63 10.11
C LYS A 24 6.30 18.43 8.83
N ASP A 25 5.66 19.59 8.74
CA ASP A 25 5.69 20.42 7.53
C ASP A 25 6.97 21.27 7.42
N TYR A 26 7.80 21.29 8.49
CA TYR A 26 9.03 22.08 8.56
C TYR A 26 10.26 21.27 9.00
N GLU A 27 10.10 20.03 9.49
CA GLU A 27 11.18 19.19 9.98
C GLU A 27 11.81 18.32 8.87
N PHE A 28 12.63 18.96 8.04
CA PHE A 28 13.41 18.30 6.99
C PHE A 28 14.80 17.86 7.48
N SER A 29 14.92 17.47 8.74
CA SER A 29 16.20 17.03 9.30
C SER A 29 16.71 15.79 8.56
N ARG A 30 18.03 15.67 8.39
CA ARG A 30 18.64 14.51 7.70
C ARG A 30 18.27 13.18 8.38
N LEU A 31 18.02 13.21 9.69
CA LEU A 31 17.60 12.04 10.46
C LEU A 31 16.16 11.66 10.12
N SER A 32 15.23 12.63 10.18
CA SER A 32 13.83 12.45 9.82
C SER A 32 13.67 11.90 8.40
N MET A 33 14.35 12.49 7.41
CA MET A 33 14.30 12.04 6.02
C MET A 33 14.82 10.60 5.84
N LYS A 34 15.89 10.22 6.55
CA LYS A 34 16.39 8.84 6.51
C LYS A 34 15.39 7.86 7.11
N ASP A 35 14.71 8.24 8.18
CA ASP A 35 13.69 7.39 8.80
C ASP A 35 12.45 7.24 7.93
N HIS A 36 12.02 8.30 7.22
CA HIS A 36 10.95 8.22 6.24
C HIS A 36 11.32 7.29 5.08
N TRP A 37 12.51 7.45 4.50
CA TRP A 37 12.98 6.56 3.43
C TRP A 37 13.09 5.11 3.87
N ARG A 38 13.62 4.89 5.08
CA ARG A 38 13.73 3.56 5.66
C ARG A 38 12.35 2.93 5.83
N THR A 39 11.39 3.69 6.37
CA THR A 39 10.01 3.21 6.56
C THR A 39 9.35 2.88 5.22
N GLY A 40 9.38 3.79 4.24
CA GLY A 40 8.83 3.53 2.91
C GLY A 40 9.49 2.36 2.18
N TYR A 41 10.80 2.15 2.36
CA TYR A 41 11.51 0.99 1.82
C TYR A 41 10.99 -0.33 2.43
N PHE A 42 10.82 -0.39 3.76
CA PHE A 42 10.29 -1.59 4.40
C PHE A 42 8.84 -1.86 4.03
N ASP A 43 8.00 -0.83 4.00
CA ASP A 43 6.59 -0.97 3.60
C ASP A 43 6.49 -1.52 2.17
N THR A 44 7.29 -0.97 1.25
CA THR A 44 7.37 -1.47 -0.13
C THR A 44 7.76 -2.93 -0.19
N ARG A 45 8.83 -3.30 0.52
CA ARG A 45 9.33 -4.68 0.52
C ARG A 45 8.31 -5.65 1.11
N ASN A 46 7.62 -5.24 2.17
CA ASN A 46 6.60 -6.06 2.82
C ASN A 46 5.36 -6.21 1.93
N THR A 47 4.87 -5.13 1.30
CA THR A 47 3.78 -5.19 0.32
C THR A 47 4.10 -6.14 -0.83
N LEU A 48 5.32 -6.09 -1.36
CA LEU A 48 5.76 -6.99 -2.43
C LEU A 48 5.96 -8.45 -1.98
N ALA A 49 6.12 -8.69 -0.67
CA ALA A 49 6.20 -10.04 -0.11
C ALA A 49 4.83 -10.76 -0.14
N HIS A 50 3.73 -10.01 -0.18
CA HIS A 50 2.38 -10.54 -0.37
C HIS A 50 2.13 -10.90 -1.85
N ARG A 51 2.76 -12.00 -2.30
CA ARG A 51 2.63 -12.46 -3.70
C ARG A 51 1.18 -12.70 -4.11
N ASP A 52 0.33 -13.04 -3.16
CA ASP A 52 -1.11 -13.23 -3.34
C ASP A 52 -1.86 -11.95 -3.73
N TRP A 53 -1.33 -10.76 -3.40
CA TRP A 53 -1.89 -9.46 -3.81
C TRP A 53 -1.49 -9.08 -5.25
N LEU A 54 -0.38 -9.65 -5.72
CA LEU A 54 0.09 -9.48 -7.11
C LEU A 54 -0.64 -10.41 -8.08
N GLU A 55 -1.34 -11.42 -7.57
CA GLU A 55 -2.18 -12.31 -8.36
C GLU A 55 -3.53 -11.66 -8.69
N MET A 56 -3.89 -11.66 -9.97
CA MET A 56 -5.24 -11.24 -10.40
C MET A 56 -6.24 -12.34 -10.03
N ARG A 57 -6.94 -12.17 -8.90
CA ARG A 57 -7.82 -13.21 -8.31
C ARG A 57 -9.17 -13.42 -9.02
N GLY A 58 -9.38 -12.92 -10.24
CA GLY A 58 -10.63 -13.09 -11.01
C GLY A 58 -10.54 -13.99 -12.26
N CYS A 59 -9.35 -14.42 -12.69
CA CYS A 59 -9.15 -15.19 -13.93
C CYS A 59 -9.79 -16.61 -13.95
N GLY A 60 -10.41 -17.04 -12.85
CA GLY A 60 -11.20 -18.27 -12.81
C GLY A 60 -12.56 -18.08 -13.48
N LYS A 61 -12.83 -18.84 -14.56
CA LYS A 61 -14.12 -18.90 -15.28
C LYS A 61 -15.32 -18.78 -14.31
N GLY A 62 -15.93 -17.60 -14.23
CA GLY A 62 -17.19 -17.37 -13.49
C GLY A 62 -17.20 -16.25 -12.45
N LYS A 63 -16.08 -15.56 -12.17
CA LYS A 63 -16.06 -14.42 -11.23
C LYS A 63 -15.52 -13.15 -11.87
N GLY A 64 -16.07 -12.80 -13.03
CA GLY A 64 -15.92 -11.44 -13.52
C GLY A 64 -16.60 -10.47 -12.55
N ARG A 65 -15.82 -9.50 -12.05
CA ARG A 65 -16.17 -8.14 -11.62
C ARG A 65 -15.60 -7.82 -10.24
N GLY A 66 -14.48 -7.09 -10.22
CA GLY A 66 -14.04 -6.41 -9.00
C GLY A 66 -12.78 -5.59 -9.20
N ILE A 67 -12.81 -4.37 -8.64
CA ILE A 67 -11.60 -3.65 -8.23
C ILE A 67 -11.24 -4.20 -6.85
N THR A 68 -10.02 -4.71 -6.69
CA THR A 68 -9.50 -5.19 -5.40
C THR A 68 -8.44 -4.22 -4.92
N THR A 69 -8.58 -3.73 -3.68
CA THR A 69 -7.61 -2.79 -3.09
C THR A 69 -6.85 -3.47 -1.95
N HIS A 70 -5.52 -3.35 -1.97
CA HIS A 70 -4.62 -3.90 -0.96
C HIS A 70 -3.83 -2.77 -0.29
N ASP A 71 -3.81 -2.75 1.03
CA ASP A 71 -3.00 -1.84 1.86
C ASP A 71 -2.43 -2.64 3.03
N ILE A 72 -1.11 -2.63 3.20
CA ILE A 72 -0.44 -3.31 4.31
C ILE A 72 -0.75 -2.69 5.67
N HIS A 73 -1.15 -1.42 5.69
CA HIS A 73 -1.51 -0.70 6.90
C HIS A 73 -3.02 -0.82 7.25
N ARG A 74 -3.79 -1.57 6.46
CA ARG A 74 -5.23 -1.81 6.69
C ARG A 74 -5.51 -3.12 7.43
N THR A 75 -4.57 -4.05 7.51
CA THR A 75 -4.75 -5.42 8.07
C THR A 75 -4.84 -5.49 9.61
N GLY A 76 -5.39 -4.46 10.26
CA GLY A 76 -5.45 -4.33 11.72
C GLY A 76 -6.77 -3.77 12.27
N GLU A 77 -7.90 -4.13 11.67
CA GLU A 77 -9.25 -3.99 12.25
C GLU A 77 -9.88 -5.35 12.54
#